data_AF-A0A7W0H6B4-F1
#
_entry.id   AF-A0A7W0H6B4-F1
#
_cell.length_a   1.000
_cell.length_b   1.000
_cell.length_c   1.000
_cell.angle_alpha   90.00
_cell.angle_beta   90.00
_cell.angle_gamma   90.00
#
_symmetry.space_group_name_H-M   'P 1'
#
loop_
_entity.id
_entity.type
_entity.pdbx_description
1 polymer ?
#
loop_
_entity_poly.entity_id
_entity_poly.type
_entity_poly.pdbx_seq_one_letter_code
_entity_poly.pdbx_strand_id
1 'polypeptide(L)'
;MIGLVRLLRDRRDHRWSQRRMSDYIDGELSPRQRRRLEAHARLCPECGPLGRSLTVLVWELRELGRDRARRPSVTAGVIERLGTEPIPPDAGGPPPHLQWTQPKRRL
;
A
#
# COMPACT_ATOMS: atom_id res chain seq x y z
N MET A 1 27.12 -37.64 -3.14
CA MET A 1 26.38 -36.80 -4.11
C MET A 1 24.96 -36.39 -3.68
N ILE A 2 24.25 -37.13 -2.81
CA ILE A 2 22.85 -36.85 -2.45
C ILE A 2 22.67 -35.59 -1.56
N GLY A 3 23.62 -35.29 -0.68
CA GLY A 3 23.53 -34.13 0.24
C GLY A 3 23.55 -32.76 -0.45
N LEU A 4 24.35 -32.61 -1.51
CA LEU A 4 24.47 -31.35 -2.25
C LEU A 4 23.17 -30.99 -2.99
N VAL A 5 22.52 -31.98 -3.61
CA VAL A 5 21.26 -31.78 -4.34
C VAL A 5 20.14 -31.32 -3.41
N ARG A 6 20.07 -31.87 -2.19
CA ARG A 6 19.09 -31.47 -1.16
C ARG A 6 19.29 -30.02 -0.73
N LEU A 7 20.53 -29.64 -0.41
CA LEU A 7 20.87 -28.27 -0.01
C LEU A 7 20.52 -27.24 -1.10
N LEU A 8 20.84 -27.55 -2.36
CA LEU A 8 20.52 -26.67 -3.48
C LEU A 8 19.01 -26.51 -3.67
N ARG A 9 18.25 -27.60 -3.50
CA ARG A 9 16.78 -27.57 -3.52
C ARG A 9 16.23 -26.70 -2.40
N ASP A 10 16.73 -26.87 -1.17
CA ASP A 10 16.28 -26.09 -0.02
C ASP A 10 16.55 -24.59 -0.21
N ARG A 11 17.74 -24.22 -0.70
CA ARG A 11 18.07 -22.82 -1.04
C ARG A 11 17.17 -22.27 -2.13
N ARG A 12 16.88 -23.07 -3.17
CA ARG A 12 15.97 -22.66 -4.25
C ARG A 12 14.55 -22.47 -3.74
N ASP A 13 14.07 -23.37 -2.90
CA ASP A 13 12.72 -23.32 -2.32
C ASP A 13 12.56 -22.15 -1.38
N HIS A 14 13.60 -21.86 -0.60
CA HIS A 14 13.66 -20.68 0.25
C HIS A 14 13.61 -19.37 -0.57
N ARG A 15 14.49 -19.22 -1.56
CA ARG A 15 14.50 -18.05 -2.46
C ARG A 15 13.19 -17.90 -3.22
N TRP A 16 12.60 -19.00 -3.66
CA TRP A 16 11.30 -18.98 -4.33
C TRP A 16 10.20 -18.52 -3.39
N SER A 17 10.19 -19.00 -2.14
CA SER A 17 9.18 -18.63 -1.13
C SER A 17 9.27 -17.16 -0.74
N GLN A 18 10.48 -16.64 -0.51
CA GLN A 18 10.67 -15.21 -0.21
C GLN A 18 10.13 -14.31 -1.35
N ARG A 19 10.39 -14.67 -2.61
CA ARG A 19 9.92 -13.90 -3.78
C ARG A 19 8.42 -13.94 -4.00
N ARG A 20 7.71 -14.89 -3.39
CA ARG A 20 6.27 -15.11 -3.55
C ARG A 20 5.48 -14.71 -2.30
N MET A 21 6.14 -14.07 -1.34
CA MET A 21 5.50 -13.71 -0.07
C MET A 21 4.43 -12.64 -0.26
N SER A 22 4.64 -11.62 -1.12
CA SER A 22 3.59 -10.62 -1.41
C SER A 22 2.37 -11.29 -2.05
N ASP A 23 2.57 -12.00 -3.16
CA ASP A 23 1.50 -12.75 -3.85
C ASP A 23 0.72 -13.67 -2.89
N TYR A 24 1.39 -14.27 -1.89
CA TYR A 24 0.74 -15.09 -0.87
C TYR A 24 -0.19 -14.27 0.04
N ILE A 25 0.29 -13.13 0.52
CA ILE A 25 -0.47 -12.21 1.39
C ILE A 25 -1.63 -11.57 0.64
N ASP A 26 -1.43 -11.28 -0.64
CA ASP A 26 -2.41 -10.67 -1.53
C ASP A 26 -3.43 -11.70 -2.09
N GLY A 27 -3.18 -13.00 -1.89
CA GLY A 27 -4.07 -14.07 -2.33
C GLY A 27 -3.97 -14.40 -3.82
N GLU A 28 -2.90 -13.97 -4.48
CA GLU A 28 -2.68 -14.08 -5.93
C GLU A 28 -1.98 -15.39 -6.34
N LEU A 29 -1.53 -16.18 -5.37
CA LEU A 29 -0.96 -17.50 -5.67
C LEU A 29 -2.01 -18.50 -6.12
N SER A 30 -1.70 -19.26 -7.17
CA SER A 30 -2.48 -20.44 -7.52
C SER A 30 -2.51 -21.44 -6.34
N PRO A 31 -3.54 -22.30 -6.23
CA PRO A 31 -3.65 -23.26 -5.13
C PRO A 31 -2.41 -24.15 -4.96
N ARG A 32 -1.74 -24.50 -6.06
CA ARG A 32 -0.51 -25.31 -6.03
C ARG A 32 0.67 -24.52 -5.46
N GLN A 33 0.84 -23.26 -5.85
CA GLN A 33 1.91 -22.41 -5.34
C GLN A 33 1.71 -22.12 -3.85
N ARG A 34 0.47 -21.81 -3.46
CA ARG A 34 0.11 -21.60 -2.06
C ARG A 34 0.48 -22.81 -1.19
N ARG A 35 0.06 -24.02 -1.55
CA ARG A 35 0.43 -25.25 -0.81
C ARG A 35 1.94 -25.47 -0.72
N ARG A 36 2.69 -25.16 -1.79
CA ARG A 36 4.16 -25.26 -1.79
C ARG A 36 4.78 -24.29 -0.79
N LEU A 37 4.36 -23.03 -0.80
CA LEU A 37 4.87 -22.01 0.11
C LEU A 37 4.53 -22.36 1.57
N GLU A 38 3.29 -22.75 1.85
CA GLU A 38 2.87 -23.19 3.18
C GLU A 38 3.67 -24.40 3.68
N ALA A 39 3.93 -25.39 2.80
CA ALA A 39 4.75 -26.54 3.14
C ALA A 39 6.19 -26.14 3.52
N HIS A 40 6.79 -25.21 2.78
CA HIS A 40 8.12 -24.67 3.11
C HIS A 40 8.09 -23.85 4.41
N ALA A 41 7.14 -22.93 4.56
CA ALA A 41 7.01 -22.04 5.70
C ALA A 41 6.77 -22.77 7.03
N ARG A 42 6.18 -23.97 7.00
CA ARG A 42 6.06 -24.85 8.16
C ARG A 42 7.41 -25.32 8.72
N LEU A 43 8.42 -25.45 7.87
CA LEU A 43 9.73 -26.01 8.23
C LEU A 43 10.83 -24.94 8.30
N CYS A 44 10.66 -23.84 7.58
CA CYS A 44 11.66 -22.78 7.50
C CYS A 44 11.58 -21.82 8.70
N PRO A 45 12.68 -21.60 9.43
CA PRO A 45 12.70 -20.70 10.59
C PRO A 45 12.51 -19.23 10.23
N GLU A 46 12.65 -18.84 8.96
CA GLU A 46 12.50 -17.47 8.50
C GLU A 46 11.15 -17.22 7.80
N CYS A 47 10.79 -18.06 6.82
CA CYS A 47 9.60 -17.83 6.00
C CYS A 47 8.29 -17.98 6.78
N GLY A 48 8.24 -18.86 7.78
CA GLY A 48 7.08 -19.03 8.66
C GLY A 48 6.77 -17.76 9.46
N PRO A 49 7.71 -17.26 10.28
CA PRO A 49 7.55 -15.99 10.99
C PRO A 49 7.26 -14.81 10.06
N LEU A 50 7.99 -14.69 8.94
CA LEU A 50 7.78 -13.60 7.98
C LEU A 50 6.34 -13.57 7.46
N GLY A 51 5.81 -14.71 7.02
CA GLY A 51 4.44 -14.79 6.51
C GLY A 51 3.39 -14.43 7.58
N ARG A 52 3.58 -14.87 8.84
CA ARG A 52 2.69 -14.50 9.95
C ARG A 52 2.73 -13.00 10.24
N SER A 53 3.92 -12.43 10.36
CA SER A 53 4.08 -11.00 10.63
C SER A 53 3.45 -10.14 9.54
N LEU A 54 3.68 -10.45 8.27
CA LEU A 54 3.07 -9.72 7.16
C LEU A 54 1.54 -9.86 7.15
N THR A 55 1.01 -11.05 7.45
CA THR A 55 -0.45 -11.26 7.53
C THR A 55 -1.08 -10.37 8.60
N VAL A 56 -0.47 -10.31 9.79
CA VAL A 56 -0.92 -9.44 10.88
C VAL A 56 -0.84 -7.97 10.47
N LEU A 57 0.31 -7.53 9.96
CA LEU A 57 0.50 -6.13 9.54
C LEU A 57 -0.52 -5.68 8.48
N VAL A 58 -0.77 -6.51 7.47
CA VAL A 58 -1.76 -6.19 6.43
C VAL A 58 -3.18 -6.17 7.00
N TRP A 59 -3.49 -7.06 7.94
CA TRP A 59 -4.79 -7.03 8.63
C TRP A 59 -4.99 -5.74 9.43
N GLU A 60 -4.00 -5.35 10.24
CA GLU A 60 -4.03 -4.11 11.03
C GLU A 60 -4.19 -2.87 10.13
N LEU A 61 -3.42 -2.80 9.04
CA LEU A 61 -3.53 -1.70 8.07
C LEU A 61 -4.91 -1.63 7.42
N ARG A 62 -5.52 -2.79 7.10
CA ARG A 62 -6.89 -2.85 6.57
C ARG A 62 -7.91 -2.41 7.61
N GLU A 63 -7.73 -2.74 8.88
CA GLU A 63 -8.60 -2.30 9.97
C GLU A 63 -8.52 -0.78 10.16
N LEU A 64 -7.30 -0.21 10.17
CA LEU A 64 -7.07 1.23 10.24
C LEU A 64 -7.75 1.97 9.07
N GLY A 65 -7.65 1.43 7.86
CA GLY A 65 -8.34 1.98 6.69
C GLY A 65 -9.86 1.94 6.82
N ARG A 66 -10.41 0.86 7.39
CA ARG A 66 -11.86 0.72 7.64
C ARG A 66 -12.37 1.70 8.70
N ASP A 67 -11.62 1.90 9.78
CA ASP A 67 -11.97 2.91 10.78
C ASP A 67 -12.02 4.32 10.16
N ARG A 68 -11.01 4.67 9.36
CA ARG A 68 -11.00 5.94 8.63
C ARG A 68 -12.20 6.11 7.69
N ALA A 69 -12.61 5.06 7.00
CA ALA A 69 -13.78 5.08 6.13
C ALA A 69 -15.11 5.20 6.89
N ARG A 70 -15.19 4.68 8.14
CA ARG A 70 -16.37 4.81 9.00
C ARG A 70 -16.52 6.21 9.59
N ARG A 71 -15.42 6.92 9.82
CA ARG A 71 -15.47 8.28 10.37
C ARG A 71 -16.12 9.25 9.38
N PRO A 72 -17.04 10.12 9.82
CA PRO A 72 -17.62 11.14 8.95
C PRO A 72 -16.53 12.00 8.32
N SER A 73 -16.64 12.25 7.02
CA SER A 73 -15.72 13.16 6.34
C SER A 73 -15.97 14.59 6.80
N VAL A 74 -14.92 15.28 7.27
CA VAL A 74 -14.97 16.71 7.58
C VAL A 74 -15.02 17.59 6.33
N THR A 75 -14.79 17.02 5.14
CA THR A 75 -14.76 17.78 3.88
C THR A 75 -16.08 18.47 3.61
N ALA A 76 -17.21 17.82 3.87
CA ALA A 76 -18.52 18.44 3.69
C ALA A 76 -18.71 19.67 4.58
N GLY A 77 -18.35 19.58 5.86
CA GLY A 77 -18.43 20.70 6.80
C GLY A 77 -17.43 21.82 6.50
N VAL A 78 -16.26 21.50 5.92
CA VAL A 78 -15.31 22.51 5.43
C VAL A 78 -15.88 23.27 4.22
N ILE A 79 -16.44 22.54 3.24
CA ILE A 79 -17.07 23.15 2.05
C ILE A 79 -18.22 24.06 2.45
N GLU A 80 -19.09 23.59 3.35
CA GLU A 80 -20.21 24.37 3.87
C GLU A 80 -19.71 25.67 4.52
N ARG A 81 -18.69 25.59 5.38
CA ARG A 81 -18.13 26.75 6.07
C ARG A 81 -17.49 27.77 5.10
N LEU A 82 -16.73 27.29 4.12
CA LEU A 82 -16.13 28.15 3.08
C LEU A 82 -17.21 28.83 2.23
N GLY A 83 -18.32 28.16 1.96
CA GLY A 83 -19.45 28.75 1.23
C GLY A 83 -20.20 29.85 2.02
N THR A 84 -20.09 29.87 3.34
CA THR A 84 -20.68 30.91 4.21
C THR A 84 -19.75 32.09 4.48
N GLU A 85 -18.46 31.96 4.12
CA GLU A 85 -17.50 33.03 4.31
C GLU A 85 -17.73 34.11 3.23
N PRO A 86 -17.97 35.39 3.60
CA PRO A 86 -18.17 36.43 2.61
C PRO A 86 -16.87 36.62 1.83
N ILE A 87 -16.95 36.47 0.50
CA ILE A 87 -15.85 36.79 -0.40
C ILE A 87 -15.48 38.27 -0.15
N PRO A 88 -14.23 38.58 0.27
CA PRO A 88 -13.80 39.95 0.46
C PRO A 88 -14.09 40.75 -0.82
N PRO A 89 -14.65 41.98 -0.71
CA PRO A 89 -15.07 42.76 -1.87
C PRO A 89 -13.91 43.13 -2.81
N ASP A 90 -12.66 42.94 -2.39
CA ASP A 90 -11.45 43.13 -3.19
C ASP A 90 -10.94 41.87 -3.91
N ALA A 91 -11.61 40.71 -3.77
CA ALA A 91 -11.27 39.45 -4.44
C ALA A 91 -11.61 39.44 -5.95
N GLY A 92 -11.92 40.61 -6.54
CA GLY A 92 -12.01 40.79 -7.99
C GLY A 92 -10.65 40.76 -8.71
N GLY A 93 -9.54 40.67 -7.97
CA GLY A 93 -8.21 40.42 -8.51
C GLY A 93 -7.95 38.92 -8.70
N PRO A 94 -7.27 38.48 -9.79
CA PRO A 94 -6.91 37.09 -9.96
C PRO A 94 -6.03 36.60 -8.78
N PRO A 95 -6.17 35.33 -8.34
CA PRO A 95 -5.40 34.80 -7.22
C PRO A 95 -3.89 35.01 -7.43
N PRO A 96 -3.09 35.22 -6.38
CA PRO A 96 -1.69 35.59 -6.53
C PRO A 96 -0.82 34.56 -7.28
N HIS A 97 -1.28 33.30 -7.35
CA HIS A 97 -0.62 32.23 -8.10
C HIS A 97 -0.97 32.21 -9.60
N LEU A 98 -2.04 32.89 -10.04
CA LEU A 98 -2.43 33.05 -11.45
C LEU A 98 -1.72 34.22 -12.14
N GLN A 99 -0.94 35.01 -11.40
CA GLN A 99 -0.17 36.15 -11.91
C GLN A 99 1.09 35.73 -12.68
N TRP A 100 1.50 34.46 -12.55
CA TRP A 100 2.78 33.93 -13.07
C TRP A 100 2.69 33.40 -14.51
N THR A 101 1.51 33.37 -15.13
CA THR A 101 1.31 32.73 -16.45
C THR A 101 1.13 33.71 -17.61
N GLN A 102 1.23 35.02 -17.41
CA GLN A 102 1.16 35.97 -18.52
C GLN A 102 2.54 36.13 -19.20
N PRO A 103 2.73 35.69 -20.45
CA PRO A 103 3.95 35.99 -21.18
C PRO A 103 4.00 37.50 -21.47
N LYS A 104 5.09 38.17 -21.07
CA LYS A 104 5.33 39.58 -21.39
C LYS A 104 5.41 39.75 -22.91
N ARG A 105 4.33 40.19 -23.54
CA ARG A 105 4.33 40.65 -24.94
C ARG A 105 5.26 41.86 -25.04
N ARG A 106 6.44 41.66 -25.65
CA ARG A 106 7.25 42.75 -26.20
C ARG A 106 6.56 43.24 -27.48
N LEU A 107 6.29 44.55 -27.48
CA LEU A 107 6.16 45.52 -28.59
C LEU A 107 5.69 44.96 -29.94
#